data_AF-A0A520ZN56-F1
#
_entry.id   AF-A0A520ZN56-F1
#
_cell.length_a   1.000
_cell.length_b   1.000
_cell.length_c   1.000
_cell.angle_alpha   90.00
_cell.angle_beta   90.00
_cell.angle_gamma   90.00
#
_symmetry.space_group_name_H-M   'P 1'
#
loop_
_entity.id
_entity.type
_entity.pdbx_description
1 polymer ?
#
loop_
_entity_poly.entity_id
_entity_poly.type
_entity_poly.pdbx_seq_one_letter_code
_entity_poly.pdbx_strand_id
1 'polypeptide(L)' 'YWGVKTMAYKINKNRKGHYAYMKSDAPAGAVQEMERLMRLHDDVMRVLTIKVDAHEEGPSIQMRKSDDRDGRRERRREN' A
#
# COMPACT_ATOMS: atom_id res chain seq x y z
N TYR A 1 4.58 3.57 -1.92
CA TYR A 1 3.88 3.97 -0.67
C TYR A 1 2.63 4.76 -1.05
N TRP A 2 1.48 4.48 -0.44
CA TRP A 2 0.19 5.11 -0.82
C TRP A 2 -0.32 6.14 0.20
N GLY A 3 0.41 6.36 1.30
CA GLY A 3 0.04 7.33 2.32
C GLY A 3 -1.09 6.87 3.25
N VAL A 4 -1.58 7.82 4.04
CA VAL A 4 -2.70 7.61 4.96
C VAL A 4 -4.01 7.59 4.17
N LYS A 5 -4.79 6.52 4.32
CA LYS A 5 -6.13 6.42 3.73
C LYS A 5 -7.17 6.10 4.79
N THR A 6 -8.39 6.56 4.56
CA THR A 6 -9.56 6.19 5.35
C THR A 6 -10.00 4.78 4.98
N MET A 7 -10.15 3.91 5.97
CA MET A 7 -10.57 2.53 5.79
C MET A 7 -12.10 2.44 5.64
N ALA A 8 -12.60 1.47 4.87
CA ALA A 8 -14.03 1.27 4.65
C ALA A 8 -14.79 0.98 5.96
N TYR A 9 -14.13 0.30 6.90
CA TYR A 9 -14.62 0.01 8.24
C TYR A 9 -13.48 0.14 9.27
N LYS A 10 -13.83 0.18 10.55
CA LYS A 10 -12.83 0.31 11.62
C LYS A 10 -12.08 -1.02 11.79
N ILE A 11 -10.76 -0.95 11.91
CA ILE A 11 -9.90 -2.09 12.27
C ILE A 11 -9.16 -1.67 13.55
N ASN A 12 -9.21 -2.49 14.60
CA ASN A 12 -8.63 -2.18 15.91
C ASN A 12 -8.96 -0.75 16.39
N LYS A 13 -10.23 -0.34 16.23
CA LYS A 13 -10.77 1.01 16.52
C LYS A 13 -10.22 2.17 15.66
N ASN A 14 -9.23 1.92 14.81
CA ASN A 14 -8.69 2.92 13.87
C ASN A 14 -9.59 3.09 12.65
N ARG A 15 -9.73 4.33 12.16
CA ARG A 15 -10.50 4.70 10.94
C ARG A 15 -9.60 5.09 9.77
N LYS A 16 -8.33 5.39 10.04
CA LYS A 16 -7.31 5.72 9.05
C LYS A 16 -6.10 4.81 9.28
N GLY A 17 -5.36 4.51 8.23
CA GLY A 17 -4.14 3.72 8.30
C GLY A 17 -3.18 4.07 7.17
N HIS A 18 -1.91 3.79 7.39
CA HIS A 18 -0.87 3.90 6.37
C HIS A 18 -0.95 2.69 5.44
N TYR A 19 -1.04 2.95 4.14
CA TYR A 19 -1.00 1.90 3.13
C TYR A 19 0.35 1.90 2.43
N ALA A 20 1.02 0.74 2.49
CA ALA A 20 2.22 0.46 1.73
C ALA A 20 1.95 -0.65 0.72
N TYR A 21 2.64 -0.57 -0.41
CA TYR A 21 2.65 -1.59 -1.44
C TYR A 21 4.09 -1.78 -1.86
N MET A 22 4.49 -3.04 -1.96
CA MET A 22 5.82 -3.47 -2.35
C MET A 22 5.72 -4.71 -3.23
N LYS A 23 6.68 -4.83 -4.14
CA LYS A 23 6.91 -6.01 -4.98
C LYS A 23 8.16 -6.68 -4.46
N SER A 24 8.18 -8.01 -4.43
CA SER A 24 9.33 -8.77 -3.96
C SER A 24 9.44 -10.07 -4.74
N ASP A 25 10.68 -10.41 -5.10
CA ASP A 25 11.05 -11.69 -5.74
C ASP A 25 11.65 -12.67 -4.72
N ALA A 26 11.30 -12.51 -3.44
CA ALA A 26 11.82 -13.33 -2.35
C ALA A 26 11.31 -14.77 -2.41
N PRO A 27 12.11 -15.75 -1.92
CA PRO A 27 11.67 -17.13 -1.78
C PRO A 27 10.55 -17.26 -0.74
N ALA A 28 9.74 -18.31 -0.86
CA ALA A 28 8.57 -18.53 -0.01
C ALA A 28 8.88 -18.50 1.50
N GLY A 29 10.03 -19.07 1.91
CA GLY A 29 10.43 -19.07 3.32
C GLY A 29 10.67 -17.67 3.88
N ALA A 30 11.25 -16.76 3.09
CA ALA A 30 11.46 -15.38 3.51
C ALA A 30 10.13 -14.61 3.64
N VAL A 31 9.18 -14.86 2.73
CA VAL A 31 7.83 -14.26 2.80
C VAL A 31 7.09 -14.72 4.05
N GLN A 32 7.15 -16.02 4.37
CA GLN A 32 6.52 -16.56 5.57
C GLN A 32 7.07 -15.95 6.85
N GLU A 33 8.39 -15.79 6.94
CA GLU A 33 9.03 -15.17 8.11
C GLU A 33 8.68 -13.68 8.22
N MET A 34 8.65 -12.96 7.08
CA MET A 34 8.18 -11.57 7.05
C MET A 34 6.74 -11.44 7.55
N GLU A 35 5.83 -12.30 7.08
CA GLU A 35 4.44 -12.30 7.55
C GLU A 35 4.32 -12.63 9.04
N ARG A 36 5.16 -13.54 9.56
CA ARG A 36 5.21 -13.87 10.99
C ARG A 36 5.62 -12.65 11.82
N LEU A 37 6.69 -11.96 11.43
CA LEU A 37 7.16 -10.75 12.09
C LEU A 37 6.11 -9.63 12.04
N MET A 38 5.47 -9.43 10.89
CA MET A 38 4.40 -8.43 10.75
C MET A 38 3.19 -8.72 11.63
N ARG A 39 2.83 -10.00 11.81
CA ARG A 39 1.73 -10.40 12.70
C ARG A 39 2.01 -10.13 14.18
N LEU A 40 3.28 -10.18 14.57
CA LEU A 40 3.73 -9.93 15.93
C LEU A 40 3.90 -8.44 16.23
N HIS A 41 3.89 -7.59 15.21
CA HIS A 41 4.12 -6.16 15.36
C HIS A 41 2.81 -5.41 15.54
N ASP A 42 2.63 -4.75 16.69
CA ASP A 42 1.36 -4.10 17.07
C ASP A 42 0.94 -2.97 16.12
N ASP A 43 1.90 -2.27 15.51
CA ASP A 43 1.61 -1.19 14.54
C ASP A 43 1.11 -1.69 13.18
N VAL A 44 1.23 -2.99 12.89
CA VAL A 44 0.77 -3.57 11.62
C VAL A 44 -0.65 -4.11 11.78
N MET A 45 -1.63 -3.33 11.32
CA MET A 45 -3.04 -3.72 11.45
C MET A 45 -3.45 -4.89 10.55
N ARG A 46 -2.88 -5.00 9.34
CA ARG A 46 -3.21 -6.04 8.36
C ARG A 46 -2.13 -6.15 7.29
N VAL A 47 -1.80 -7.38 6.92
CA VAL A 47 -0.94 -7.73 5.77
C VAL A 47 -1.73 -8.59 4.79
N LEU A 48 -1.42 -8.48 3.51
CA LEU A 48 -1.92 -9.36 2.45
C LEU A 48 -0.78 -9.60 1.47
N THR A 49 -0.44 -10.87 1.27
CA THR A 49 0.53 -11.29 0.26
C THR A 49 -0.19 -12.02 -0.85
N ILE A 50 0.16 -11.70 -2.09
CA ILE A 50 -0.41 -12.30 -3.29
C ILE A 50 0.75 -12.86 -4.11
N LYS A 51 0.72 -14.16 -4.40
CA LYS A 51 1.64 -14.77 -5.35
C LYS A 51 1.21 -14.36 -6.76
N VAL A 52 2.17 -13.88 -7.54
CA VAL A 52 2.00 -13.53 -8.95
C VAL A 52 3.05 -14.28 -9.76
N ASP A 53 2.75 -14.54 -11.04
CA ASP A 53 3.71 -15.18 -11.95
C ASP A 53 4.80 -14.18 -12.40
N ALA A 54 4.42 -12.90 -12.58
CA ALA A 54 5.33 -11.81 -12.89
C ALA A 54 4.82 -10.50 -12.30
N HIS A 55 5.74 -9.59 -12.01
CA HIS A 55 5.41 -8.23 -11.58
C HIS A 55 5.20 -7.31 -12.78
N GLU A 56 4.06 -6.62 -12.82
CA GLU A 56 3.86 -5.56 -13.81
C GLU A 56 4.84 -4.40 -13.58
N GLU A 57 5.35 -3.79 -14.64
CA GLU A 57 6.25 -2.64 -14.52
C GLU A 57 5.50 -1.32 -14.25
N GLY A 58 6.23 -0.37 -13.67
CA GLY A 58 5.73 0.97 -13.40
C GLY A 58 4.93 1.11 -12.09
N PRO A 59 4.35 2.31 -11.87
CA PRO A 59 3.68 2.66 -10.62
C PRO A 59 2.36 1.92 -10.49
N SER A 60 1.93 1.69 -9.24
CA SER A 60 0.63 1.07 -8.98
C SER A 60 -0.52 1.98 -9.44
N ILE A 61 -1.68 1.38 -9.74
CA ILE A 61 -2.88 2.11 -10.17
C ILE A 61 -3.26 3.23 -9.17
N GLN A 62 -3.05 2.98 -7.88
CA GLN A 62 -3.32 3.93 -6.80
C GLN A 62 -2.37 5.13 -6.84
N MET A 63 -1.12 4.96 -7.28
CA MET A 63 -0.17 6.06 -7.45
C MET A 63 -0.50 6.85 -8.71
N ARG A 64 -0.74 6.18 -9.85
CA ARG A 64 -1.16 6.83 -11.11
C ARG A 64 -2.34 7.79 -10.90
N LYS A 65 -3.39 7.31 -10.20
CA LYS A 65 -4.57 8.12 -9.86
C LYS A 65 -4.28 9.32 -8.94
N SER A 66 -3.22 9.27 -8.13
CA SER A 66 -2.85 10.39 -7.27
C SER A 66 -2.16 11.48 -8.09
N ASP A 67 -1.18 11.08 -8.90
CA ASP A 67 -0.40 11.98 -9.75
C ASP A 67 -1.32 12.77 -10.70
N ASP A 68 -2.30 12.11 -11.31
CA ASP A 68 -3.32 12.74 -12.17
C ASP A 68 -4.12 13.84 -11.44
N ARG A 69 -4.46 13.60 -10.16
CA ARG A 69 -5.25 14.56 -9.36
C ARG A 69 -4.40 15.74 -8.93
N ASP A 70 -3.15 15.51 -8.57
CA ASP A 70 -2.26 16.56 -8.12
C ASP A 70 -1.88 17.49 -9.29
N GLY A 71 -1.63 16.94 -10.48
CA GLY A 71 -1.44 17.74 -11.69
C GLY A 71 -2.66 18.61 -12.06
N ARG A 72 -3.88 18.12 -11.82
CA ARG A 72 -5.10 18.93 -12.01
C ARG A 72 -5.22 20.08 -11.00
N ARG A 73 -4.77 19.87 -9.77
CA ARG A 73 -4.81 20.89 -8.71
C ARG A 73 -3.82 22.02 -8.96
N GLU A 74 -2.64 21.69 -9.49
CA GLU A 74 -1.60 22.66 -9.83
C GLU A 74 -2.06 23.63 -10.92
N ARG A 75 -2.62 23.10 -12.02
CA ARG A 75 -3.17 23.92 -13.12
C ARG A 75 -4.30 24.87 -12.71
N ARG A 76 -5.03 24.56 -11.64
CA ARG A 76 -6.09 25.43 -11.09
C ARG A 76 -5.53 26.56 -10.22
N ARG A 77 -4.29 26.43 -9.73
CA ARG A 77 -3.65 27.46 -8.89
C ARG A 77 -2.90 28.51 -9.72
N GLU A 78 -2.52 28.17 -10.94
CA GLU A 78 -1.86 29.09 -11.89
C GLU A 78 -2.82 29.99 -12.67
N ASN A 79 -4.14 29.84 -12.48
CA ASN A 79 -5.19 30.49 -13.28
C ASN A 79 -6.25 31.14 -12.40
#